data_AF-A0A931QRK0-F1
#
_entry.id   AF-A0A931QRK0-F1
#
_cell.length_a   1.000
_cell.length_b   1.000
_cell.length_c   1.000
_cell.angle_alpha   90.00
_cell.angle_beta   90.00
_cell.angle_gamma   90.00
#
_symmetry.space_group_name_H-M   'P 1'
#
loop_
_entity.id
_entity.type
_entity.pdbx_description
1 polymer ?
#
loop_
_entity_poly.entity_id
_entity_poly.type
_entity_poly.pdbx_seq_one_letter_code
_entity_poly.pdbx_strand_id
1 'polypeptide(L)' 'MKYSEKLINSEIGSYRFRVWDYRIIFDLEKDKIVILRAGYRKEIYRSK' A
#
# COMPACT_ATOMS: atom_id res chain seq x y z
N MET A 1 0.53 16.25 5.76
CA MET A 1 1.04 14.98 5.20
C MET A 1 0.21 14.62 3.96
N LYS A 2 0.74 14.81 2.75
CA LYS A 2 -0.03 14.73 1.48
C LYS A 2 0.31 13.48 0.63
N TYR A 3 1.09 12.54 1.16
CA TYR A 3 1.67 11.46 0.37
C TYR A 3 1.11 10.07 0.69
N SER A 4 0.55 9.85 1.88
CA SER A 4 0.01 8.55 2.31
C SER A 4 -1.44 8.66 2.76
N GLU A 5 -2.29 7.76 2.27
CA GLU A 5 -3.66 7.60 2.75
C GLU A 5 -3.76 6.34 3.62
N LYS A 6 -4.41 6.45 4.78
CA LYS A 6 -4.74 5.29 5.62
C LYS A 6 -5.83 4.48 4.93
N LEU A 7 -5.65 3.17 4.82
CA LEU A 7 -6.67 2.29 4.25
C LEU A 7 -7.73 1.97 5.31
N ILE A 8 -9.01 2.07 4.91
CA ILE A 8 -10.16 1.78 5.80
C ILE A 8 -10.36 0.27 5.96
N ASN A 9 -9.90 -0.53 4.99
CA ASN A 9 -10.09 -1.98 4.99
C ASN A 9 -8.75 -2.70 5.18
N SER A 10 -8.57 -3.38 6.32
CA SER A 10 -7.26 -3.82 6.82
C SER A 10 -6.72 -5.13 6.22
N GLU A 11 -7.53 -5.84 5.43
CA GLU A 11 -7.16 -7.18 4.93
C GLU A 11 -5.94 -7.19 3.99
N ILE A 12 -5.58 -6.04 3.41
CA ILE A 12 -4.48 -5.92 2.43
C ILE A 12 -3.30 -5.11 2.99
N GLY A 13 -3.49 -4.33 4.06
CA GLY A 13 -2.50 -3.44 4.67
C GLY A 13 -3.10 -2.14 5.21
N SER A 14 -2.30 -1.38 5.96
CA SER A 14 -2.74 -0.20 6.73
C SER A 14 -2.56 1.12 5.98
N TYR A 15 -1.57 1.20 5.09
CA TYR A 15 -1.22 2.42 4.36
C TYR A 15 -0.99 2.18 2.88
N ARG A 16 -1.22 3.24 2.09
CA ARG A 16 -0.97 3.24 0.64
C ARG A 16 -0.28 4.50 0.18
N PHE A 17 0.81 4.34 -0.55
CA PHE A 17 1.36 5.39 -1.41
C PHE A 17 0.76 5.29 -2.82
N ARG A 18 0.35 6.43 -3.37
CA ARG A 18 0.02 6.57 -4.80
C ARG A 18 1.23 7.18 -5.50
N VAL A 19 1.80 6.45 -6.45
CA VAL A 19 2.89 6.91 -7.30
C VAL A 19 2.43 6.78 -8.74
N TRP A 20 1.78 7.83 -9.27
CA TRP A 20 1.13 7.78 -10.58
C TRP A 20 0.19 6.57 -10.71
N ASP A 21 0.47 5.65 -11.63
CA ASP A 21 -0.32 4.44 -11.87
C ASP A 21 0.08 3.25 -10.99
N TYR A 22 1.16 3.38 -10.23
CA TYR A 22 1.60 2.41 -9.24
C TYR A 22 0.98 2.67 -7.88
N ARG A 23 0.77 1.59 -7.15
CA ARG A 23 0.41 1.60 -5.73
C ARG A 23 1.46 0.83 -4.97
N ILE A 24 1.80 1.34 -3.79
CA ILE A 24 2.61 0.64 -2.81
C ILE A 24 1.77 0.54 -1.55
N ILE A 25 1.48 -0.69 -1.12
CA ILE A 25 0.76 -0.99 0.11
C ILE A 25 1.80 -1.43 1.12
N PHE A 26 1.76 -0.82 2.31
CA PHE A 26 2.73 -1.05 3.35
C PHE A 26 2.11 -0.93 4.73
N ASP A 27 2.78 -1.55 5.69
CA ASP A 27 2.53 -1.40 7.12
C ASP A 27 3.70 -0.72 7.81
N LEU A 28 3.43 -0.13 8.96
CA LEU A 28 4.43 0.44 9.85
C LEU A 28 4.58 -0.48 11.06
N GLU A 29 5.75 -1.08 11.21
CA GLU A 29 6.09 -1.91 12.35
C GLU A 29 7.24 -1.26 13.12
N LYS A 30 6.92 -0.66 14.27
CA LYS A 30 7.89 0.07 15.11
C LYS A 30 8.60 1.16 14.31
N ASP A 31 9.86 0.92 13.95
CA ASP A 31 10.77 1.78 13.20
C ASP A 31 10.94 1.37 11.73
N LYS A 32 10.16 0.39 11.26
CA LYS A 32 10.26 -0.19 9.92
C LYS A 32 9.02 0.08 9.09
N ILE A 33 9.25 0.23 7.80
CA ILE A 33 8.22 0.23 6.76
C ILE A 33 8.26 -1.14 6.08
N VAL A 34 7.19 -1.92 6.19
CA VAL A 34 7.09 -3.25 5.59
C VAL A 34 6.24 -3.14 4.32
N ILE A 35 6.86 -3.34 3.15
CA ILE A 35 6.14 -3.33 1.87
C ILE A 35 5.44 -4.68 1.68
N LEU A 36 4.11 -4.65 1.64
CA LEU A 36 3.30 -5.85 1.40
C LEU A 36 3.11 -6.11 -0.10
N ARG A 37 2.86 -5.04 -0.88
CA ARG A 37 2.66 -5.11 -2.32
C ARG A 37 3.14 -3.84 -3.00
N ALA A 38 3.78 -3.96 -4.15
CA ALA A 38 4.11 -2.85 -5.04
C ALA A 38 3.82 -3.25 -6.48
N GLY A 39 3.01 -2.46 -7.18
CA GLY A 39 2.63 -2.80 -8.56
C GLY A 39 1.63 -1.84 -9.18
N TYR A 40 1.31 -2.06 -10.45
CA TYR A 40 0.33 -1.25 -11.17
C TYR A 40 -1.07 -1.37 -10.56
N ARG A 41 -1.87 -0.31 -10.72
CA ARG A 41 -3.29 -0.24 -10.28
C ARG A 41 -4.09 -1.50 -10.58
N LYS A 42 -3.92 -2.04 -11.78
CA LYS A 42 -4.69 -3.18 -12.32
C LYS A 42 -4.23 -4.53 -11.78
N GLU A 43 -3.02 -4.59 -11.21
CA GLU A 43 -2.37 -5.85 -10.82
C GLU A 43 -2.33 -6.01 -9.31
N ILE A 44 -2.29 -4.92 -8.55
CA ILE A 44 -2.06 -4.98 -7.10
C ILE A 44 -3.17 -5.72 -6.32
N TYR A 45 -4.39 -5.76 -6.87
CA TYR A 45 -5.55 -6.46 -6.32
C TYR A 45 -5.83 -7.82 -6.96
N ARG A 46 -5.07 -8.24 -7.98
CA ARG A 46 -5.21 -9.58 -8.53
C ARG A 46 -4.58 -10.56 -7.54
N SER A 47 -5.41 -11.38 -6.90
CA SER A 47 -4.96 -12.58 -6.21
C SER A 47 -4.30 -13.51 -7.25
N LYS A 48 -3.15 -14.05 -6.87
CA LYS A 48 -2.57 -15.21 -7.55
C LYS A 48 -3.18 -16.47 -6.94
#